data_AF-A0A4Q8LXZ4-F1
#
_entry.id   AF-A0A4Q8LXZ4-F1
#
_cell.length_a   1.000
_cell.length_b   1.000
_cell.length_c   1.000
_cell.angle_alpha   90.00
_cell.angle_beta   90.00
_cell.angle_gamma   90.00
#
_symmetry.space_group_name_H-M   'P 1'
#
loop_
_entity.id
_entity.type
_entity.pdbx_description
1 polymer ?
#
loop_
_entity_poly.entity_id
_entity_poly.type
_entity_poly.pdbx_seq_one_letter_code
_entity_poly.pdbx_strand_id
1 'polypeptide(L)' 'MSDWNPIETAPEGVIVDTKIDDADGVRNEGPLRRRRALWYITDERDEDVMYVYYRPTHWRHRT' A
#
# COMPACT_ATOMS: atom_id res chain seq x y z
N MET A 1 -11.23 13.76 -8.86
CA MET A 1 -11.17 12.33 -9.24
C MET A 1 -10.24 11.67 -8.26
N SER A 2 -10.59 10.49 -7.72
CA SER A 2 -9.75 9.88 -6.69
C SER A 2 -8.41 9.44 -7.30
N ASP A 3 -7.29 9.88 -6.74
CA ASP A 3 -5.91 9.57 -7.21
C ASP A 3 -5.50 8.11 -6.97
N TRP A 4 -6.46 7.22 -6.75
CA TRP A 4 -6.26 5.81 -6.47
C TRP A 4 -6.12 5.02 -7.77
N ASN A 5 -5.04 4.24 -7.84
CA ASN A 5 -4.67 3.39 -8.97
C ASN A 5 -4.78 1.91 -8.57
N PRO A 6 -5.01 0.98 -9.52
CA PRO A 6 -4.99 -0.46 -9.26
C PRO A 6 -3.67 -0.91 -8.63
N ILE A 7 -3.72 -1.78 -7.62
CA ILE A 7 -2.52 -2.21 -6.87
C ILE A 7 -1.43 -2.84 -7.75
N GLU A 8 -1.80 -3.41 -8.90
CA GLU A 8 -0.89 -4.04 -9.88
C GLU A 8 0.13 -3.05 -10.42
N THR A 9 -0.25 -1.78 -10.55
CA THR A 9 0.59 -0.71 -11.11
C THR A 9 1.45 -0.02 -10.06
N ALA A 10 1.38 -0.47 -8.80
CA ALA A 10 2.12 0.15 -7.72
C ALA A 10 3.63 0.10 -7.95
N PRO A 11 4.34 1.22 -7.72
CA PRO A 11 5.79 1.29 -7.89
C PRO A 11 6.51 0.41 -6.87
N GLU A 12 7.60 -0.23 -7.31
CA GLU A 12 8.48 -1.03 -6.47
C GLU A 12 9.35 -0.12 -5.59
N GLY A 13 9.47 -0.43 -4.29
CA GLY A 13 10.40 0.27 -3.39
C GLY A 13 9.96 1.67 -2.94
N VAL A 14 8.79 2.16 -3.38
CA VAL A 14 8.24 3.46 -3.00
C VAL A 14 7.18 3.28 -1.91
N ILE A 15 7.19 4.14 -0.90
CA ILE A 15 6.12 4.18 0.10
C ILE A 15 4.92 4.90 -0.52
N VAL A 16 3.78 4.22 -0.55
CA VAL A 16 2.53 4.72 -1.13
C VAL A 16 1.41 4.56 -0.12
N ASP A 17 0.41 5.43 -0.18
CA ASP A 17 -0.84 5.17 0.54
C ASP A 17 -1.52 3.99 -0.16
N THR A 18 -2.05 3.06 0.63
CA THR A 18 -2.76 1.88 0.14
C THR A 18 -4.10 1.74 0.85
N LYS A 19 -5.02 0.98 0.25
CA LYS A 19 -6.26 0.53 0.91
C LYS A 19 -6.77 -0.78 0.33
N ILE A 20 -7.62 -1.46 1.08
CA ILE A 20 -8.53 -2.47 0.56
C ILE A 20 -9.89 -1.80 0.40
N ASP A 21 -10.47 -1.91 -0.79
CA ASP A 21 -11.78 -1.39 -1.16
C ASP A 21 -12.53 -2.52 -1.85
N ASP A 22 -13.40 -3.19 -1.10
CA ASP A 22 -14.18 -4.34 -1.53
C ASP A 22 -15.67 -4.16 -1.18
N ALA A 23 -16.49 -5.20 -1.34
CA ALA A 23 -17.93 -5.11 -1.08
C ALA A 23 -18.29 -4.74 0.38
N ASP A 24 -17.36 -4.97 1.32
CA ASP A 24 -17.53 -4.65 2.75
C ASP A 24 -17.03 -3.23 3.09
N GLY A 25 -16.60 -2.46 2.07
CA GLY A 25 -16.15 -1.09 2.20
C GLY A 25 -14.62 -0.96 2.27
N VAL A 26 -14.16 0.21 2.75
CA VAL A 26 -12.74 0.54 2.85
C VAL A 26 -12.15 0.05 4.17
N ARG A 27 -11.04 -0.68 4.11
CA ARG A 27 -10.30 -1.19 5.27
C ARG A 27 -8.80 -1.21 5.01
N ASN A 28 -8.02 -1.36 6.07
CA ASN A 28 -6.56 -1.42 6.05
C ASN A 28 -5.94 -0.27 5.23
N GLU A 29 -6.51 0.93 5.35
CA GLU A 29 -5.99 2.13 4.70
C GLU A 29 -4.76 2.63 5.44
N GLY A 30 -3.65 2.78 4.72
CA GLY A 30 -2.38 3.21 5.31
C GLY A 30 -1.17 3.07 4.39
N PRO A 31 -0.03 3.63 4.79
CA PRO A 31 1.19 3.62 3.99
C PRO A 31 1.82 2.23 3.99
N LEU A 32 2.19 1.74 2.81
CA LEU A 32 2.97 0.52 2.65
C LEU A 32 4.00 0.66 1.53
N ARG A 33 5.07 -0.12 1.60
CA ARG A 33 6.06 -0.26 0.52
C ARG A 33 5.99 -1.63 -0.11
N ARG A 34 5.92 -1.69 -1.45
CA ARG A 34 5.97 -2.97 -2.18
C ARG A 34 7.40 -3.45 -2.37
N ARG A 35 7.67 -4.71 -2.00
CA ARG A 35 8.87 -5.45 -2.44
C ARG A 35 8.49 -6.83 -2.96
N ARG A 36 8.68 -7.04 -4.26
CA ARG A 36 8.25 -8.22 -5.02
C ARG A 36 6.76 -8.46 -4.80
N ALA A 37 6.39 -9.58 -4.18
CA ALA A 37 5.01 -9.96 -3.90
C ALA A 37 4.52 -9.50 -2.51
N LEU A 38 5.40 -8.90 -1.70
CA LEU A 38 5.11 -8.55 -0.31
C LEU A 38 4.95 -7.03 -0.13
N TRP A 39 4.23 -6.67 0.92
CA TRP A 39 3.94 -5.30 1.30
C TRP A 39 4.39 -5.08 2.74
N TYR A 40 5.07 -3.96 2.99
CA TYR A 40 5.74 -3.70 4.25
C TYR A 40 5.25 -2.41 4.89
N ILE A 41 5.05 -2.46 6.20
CA ILE A 41 4.96 -1.28 7.06
C ILE A 41 6.39 -0.77 7.28
N THR A 42 6.57 0.53 7.12
CA THR A 42 7.85 1.19 7.35
C THR A 42 7.83 2.02 8.64
N ASP A 43 9.00 2.20 9.25
CA ASP A 43 9.17 3.12 10.37
C ASP A 43 9.41 4.57 9.89
N GLU A 44 9.71 5.47 10.83
CA GLU A 44 10.06 6.87 10.59
C GLU A 44 11.37 7.08 9.83
N ARG A 45 12.19 6.03 9.67
CA ARG A 45 13.44 6.05 8.89
C ARG A 45 13.26 5.40 7.52
N ASP A 46 12.01 5.14 7.12
CA ASP A 46 11.63 4.44 5.92
C ASP A 46 12.25 3.03 5.82
N GLU A 47 12.51 2.36 6.94
CA GLU A 47 12.99 0.97 6.98
C GLU A 47 11.82 0.00 7.11
N ASP A 48 11.91 -1.17 6.46
CA ASP A 48 10.85 -2.19 6.54
C ASP A 48 10.87 -2.87 7.90
N VAL A 49 9.78 -2.72 8.66
CA VAL A 49 9.67 -3.31 10.02
C VAL A 49 8.96 -4.65 9.98
N MET A 50 7.82 -4.71 9.27
CA MET A 50 6.96 -5.89 9.24
C MET A 50 6.24 -5.97 7.90
N TYR A 51 6.10 -7.18 7.36
CA TYR A 51 5.26 -7.42 6.19
C TYR A 51 3.82 -7.73 6.59
N VAL A 52 2.88 -7.39 5.72
CA VAL A 52 1.46 -7.71 5.89
C VAL A 52 1.09 -8.96 5.08
N TYR A 53 0.12 -9.72 5.59
CA TYR A 53 -0.40 -10.94 4.95
C TYR A 53 -1.57 -10.68 4.00
N TYR A 54 -1.84 -9.43 3.67
CA TYR A 54 -2.86 -9.05 2.68
C TYR A 54 -2.21 -8.30 1.53
N ARG A 55 -2.88 -8.34 0.38
CA ARG A 55 -2.57 -7.49 -0.77
C ARG A 55 -3.60 -6.35 -0.79
N PRO A 56 -3.19 -5.08 -0.79
CA PRO A 56 -4.13 -3.97 -0.98
C PRO A 56 -4.81 -4.06 -2.36
N THR A 57 -5.84 -3.28 -2.58
CA THR A 57 -6.56 -3.20 -3.87
C THR A 57 -6.20 -1.96 -4.67
N HIS A 58 -5.82 -0.89 -3.97
CA HIS A 58 -5.51 0.40 -4.55
C HIS A 58 -4.28 1.02 -3.91
N TRP A 59 -3.60 1.88 -4.67
CA TRP A 59 -2.51 2.72 -4.19
C TRP A 59 -2.60 4.16 -4.72
N ARG A 60 -1.96 5.11 -4.03
CA ARG A 60 -1.69 6.46 -4.54
C ARG A 60 -0.37 6.98 -4.01
N HIS A 61 0.20 7.99 -4.66
CA HIS A 61 1.37 8.68 -4.12
C HIS A 61 1.02 9.31 -2.77
N ARG A 62 1.92 9.12 -1.80
CA ARG A 62 1.84 9.79 -0.50
C ARG A 62 2.18 11.26 -0.70
N THR A 63 1.26 12.13 -0.29
CA THR A 63 1.43 13.60 -0.32
C THR A 63 2.15 14.11 0.93
#